data_AF-A0A411DPU2-F1
#
_entry.id   AF-A0A411DPU2-F1
#
_cell.length_a   1.000
_cell.length_b   1.000
_cell.length_c   1.000
_cell.angle_alpha   90.00
_cell.angle_beta   90.00
_cell.angle_gamma   90.00
#
_symmetry.space_group_name_H-M   'P 1'
#
loop_
_entity.id
_entity.type
_entity.pdbx_description
1 polymer ?
#
loop_
_entity_poly.entity_id
_entity_poly.type
_entity_poly.pdbx_seq_one_letter_code
_entity_poly.pdbx_strand_id
1 'polypeptide(L)'
;MTIEHIAIWVRDLEKSRAFYQKYFGAVSNEKYHNPVKNFQSYFLSFESGCRLEIMTRPDIRETENSYESQQYGIIHLAFSVDNKQKVDELTEILRKDGYKVAGEPRTTGDGYYESVILDPENNIIEIVSQ
;
A
#
# COMPACT_ATOMS: atom_id res chain seq x y z
N MET A 1 -17.19 -16.02 -4.20
CA MET A 1 -17.07 -14.68 -3.57
C MET A 1 -15.61 -14.30 -3.61
N THR A 2 -15.29 -13.03 -3.92
CA THR A 2 -13.92 -12.51 -4.06
C THR A 2 -13.86 -11.12 -3.42
N ILE A 3 -12.68 -10.70 -2.95
CA ILE A 3 -12.47 -9.30 -2.52
C ILE A 3 -12.39 -8.46 -3.81
N GLU A 4 -13.30 -7.50 -3.95
CA GLU A 4 -13.35 -6.65 -5.15
C GLU A 4 -12.36 -5.49 -5.03
N HIS A 5 -12.39 -4.79 -3.90
CA HIS A 5 -11.42 -3.75 -3.57
C HIS A 5 -11.22 -3.63 -2.05
N ILE A 6 -10.12 -2.99 -1.68
CA ILE A 6 -9.85 -2.48 -0.34
C ILE A 6 -9.69 -0.97 -0.47
N ALA A 7 -10.18 -0.20 0.50
CA ALA A 7 -10.09 1.26 0.50
C ALA A 7 -9.25 1.77 1.67
N ILE A 8 -8.39 2.77 1.41
CA ILE A 8 -7.57 3.44 2.43
C ILE A 8 -7.70 4.96 2.32
N TRP A 9 -7.71 5.62 3.48
CA TRP A 9 -7.64 7.08 3.56
C TRP A 9 -6.20 7.55 3.46
N VAL A 10 -5.95 8.55 2.62
CA VAL A 10 -4.64 9.18 2.43
C VAL A 10 -4.77 10.70 2.51
N ARG A 11 -3.74 11.40 2.97
CA ARG A 11 -3.71 12.87 3.01
C ARG A 11 -3.34 13.42 1.64
N ASP A 12 -2.30 12.89 1.03
CA ASP A 12 -1.83 13.29 -0.29
C ASP A 12 -2.18 12.24 -1.36
N LEU A 13 -3.35 12.44 -1.96
CA LEU A 13 -3.91 11.52 -2.94
C LEU A 13 -3.01 11.33 -4.19
N GLU A 14 -2.32 12.38 -4.65
CA GLU A 14 -1.46 12.28 -5.82
C GLU A 14 -0.13 11.60 -5.50
N LYS A 15 0.44 11.85 -4.32
CA LYS A 15 1.65 11.17 -3.85
C LYS A 15 1.42 9.67 -3.65
N SER A 16 0.31 9.29 -3.02
CA SER A 16 -0.06 7.87 -2.88
C SER A 16 -0.31 7.21 -4.23
N ARG A 17 -1.03 7.88 -5.14
CA ARG A 17 -1.21 7.40 -6.52
C ARG A 17 0.14 7.13 -7.18
N ALA A 18 1.01 8.13 -7.25
CA ALA A 18 2.31 8.03 -7.91
C ALA A 18 3.18 6.90 -7.32
N PHE A 19 3.14 6.71 -5.99
CA PHE A 19 3.84 5.63 -5.30
C PHE A 19 3.41 4.25 -5.80
N TYR A 20 2.11 3.94 -5.73
CA TYR A 20 1.63 2.62 -6.14
C TYR A 20 1.80 2.38 -7.64
N GLN A 21 1.69 3.42 -8.48
CA GLN A 21 1.98 3.30 -9.91
C GLN A 21 3.46 2.98 -10.17
N LYS A 22 4.38 3.66 -9.47
CA LYS A 22 5.83 3.50 -9.70
C LYS A 22 6.36 2.16 -9.20
N TYR A 23 6.03 1.75 -7.97
CA TYR A 23 6.69 0.61 -7.32
C TYR A 23 5.92 -0.69 -7.44
N PHE A 24 4.59 -0.63 -7.58
CA PHE A 24 3.72 -1.80 -7.62
C PHE A 24 3.00 -1.96 -8.97
N GLY A 25 3.38 -1.16 -9.98
CA GLY A 25 2.83 -1.25 -11.34
C GLY A 25 1.33 -0.93 -11.43
N ALA A 26 0.78 -0.20 -10.46
CA ALA A 26 -0.65 0.09 -10.44
C ALA A 26 -1.09 0.92 -11.66
N VAL A 27 -2.26 0.61 -12.20
CA VAL A 27 -2.95 1.40 -13.22
C VAL A 27 -4.10 2.15 -12.56
N SER A 28 -4.02 3.48 -12.59
CA SER A 28 -5.02 4.36 -11.99
C SER A 28 -6.11 4.74 -13.00
N ASN A 29 -7.35 4.82 -12.53
CA ASN A 29 -8.45 5.41 -13.29
C ASN A 29 -8.39 6.96 -13.32
N GLU A 30 -9.42 7.59 -13.89
CA GLU A 30 -9.62 9.03 -13.75
C GLU A 30 -10.05 9.42 -12.33
N LYS A 31 -9.67 10.63 -11.92
CA LYS A 31 -9.97 11.15 -10.58
C LYS A 31 -11.47 11.30 -10.41
N TYR A 32 -12.02 10.68 -9.38
CA TYR A 32 -13.37 10.98 -8.93
C TYR A 32 -13.35 12.13 -7.92
N HIS A 33 -14.27 13.08 -8.05
CA HIS A 33 -14.41 14.21 -7.14
C HIS A 33 -15.89 14.50 -6.87
N ASN A 34 -16.26 14.47 -5.58
CA ASN A 34 -17.55 14.92 -5.09
C ASN A 34 -17.37 16.23 -4.30
N PRO A 35 -17.71 17.40 -4.89
CA PRO A 35 -17.51 18.69 -4.24
C PRO A 35 -18.44 18.94 -3.05
N VAL A 36 -19.63 18.32 -3.02
CA VAL A 36 -20.58 18.47 -1.90
C VAL A 36 -20.04 17.81 -0.63
N LYS A 37 -19.33 16.68 -0.79
CA LYS A 37 -18.74 15.92 0.32
C LYS A 37 -17.25 16.20 0.54
N ASN A 38 -16.64 17.07 -0.28
CA ASN A 38 -15.18 17.27 -0.35
C ASN A 38 -14.40 15.95 -0.46
N PHE A 39 -14.96 14.96 -1.16
CA PHE A 39 -14.38 13.62 -1.29
C PHE A 39 -13.70 13.47 -2.65
N GLN A 40 -12.50 12.90 -2.66
CA GLN A 40 -11.78 12.56 -3.87
C GLN A 40 -11.21 11.15 -3.77
N SER A 41 -11.19 10.40 -4.87
CA SER A 41 -10.58 9.07 -4.90
C SER A 41 -10.04 8.68 -6.26
N TYR A 42 -9.16 7.67 -6.23
CA TYR A 42 -8.75 6.88 -7.38
C TYR A 42 -8.95 5.40 -7.06
N PHE A 43 -9.34 4.64 -8.06
CA PHE A 43 -9.16 3.19 -8.08
C PHE A 43 -7.85 2.85 -8.77
N LEU A 44 -7.04 2.05 -8.10
CA LEU A 44 -5.79 1.50 -8.57
C LEU A 44 -5.99 0.01 -8.83
N SER A 45 -5.75 -0.39 -10.08
CA SER A 45 -5.84 -1.79 -10.50
C SER A 45 -4.45 -2.36 -10.71
N PHE A 46 -4.28 -3.64 -10.39
CA PHE A 46 -3.05 -4.40 -10.62
C PHE A 46 -3.27 -5.39 -11.77
N GLU A 47 -2.29 -6.26 -12.04
CA GLU A 47 -2.39 -7.25 -13.12
C GLU A 47 -3.68 -8.08 -13.04
N SER A 48 -4.08 -8.46 -11.83
CA SER A 48 -5.37 -9.11 -11.58
C SER A 48 -5.81 -8.98 -10.11
N GLY A 49 -7.05 -9.35 -9.82
CA GLY A 49 -7.55 -9.48 -8.46
C GLY A 49 -8.09 -8.18 -7.84
N CYS A 50 -7.80 -8.00 -6.55
CA CYS A 50 -8.33 -6.91 -5.73
C CYS A 50 -7.79 -5.55 -6.19
N ARG A 51 -8.67 -4.54 -6.27
CA ARG A 51 -8.27 -3.15 -6.51
C ARG A 51 -7.98 -2.42 -5.19
N LEU A 52 -7.20 -1.35 -5.24
CA LEU A 52 -6.98 -0.44 -4.12
C LEU A 52 -7.67 0.90 -4.41
N GLU A 53 -8.65 1.27 -3.59
CA GLU A 53 -9.20 2.63 -3.58
C GLU A 53 -8.37 3.49 -2.62
N ILE A 54 -7.66 4.48 -3.15
CA ILE A 54 -7.08 5.55 -2.35
C ILE A 54 -8.04 6.72 -2.35
N MET A 55 -8.36 7.24 -1.17
CA MET A 55 -9.37 8.29 -1.01
C MET A 55 -8.96 9.33 0.02
N THR A 56 -9.47 10.54 -0.14
CA THR A 56 -9.19 11.65 0.79
C THR A 56 -10.43 12.51 1.03
N ARG A 57 -10.53 13.03 2.25
CA ARG A 57 -11.56 13.97 2.68
C ARG A 57 -11.02 14.80 3.88
N PRO A 58 -11.25 16.12 3.96
CA PRO A 58 -10.58 16.99 4.94
C PRO A 58 -10.89 16.73 6.42
N ASP A 59 -12.01 16.08 6.74
CA ASP A 59 -12.50 15.81 8.10
C ASP A 59 -12.06 14.45 8.66
N ILE A 60 -11.30 13.66 7.89
CA ILE A 60 -10.79 12.37 8.35
C ILE A 60 -9.75 12.61 9.44
N ARG A 61 -9.92 11.91 10.57
CA ARG A 61 -9.00 11.97 11.70
C ARG A 61 -7.80 11.07 11.45
N GLU A 62 -6.67 11.45 12.04
CA GLU A 62 -5.48 10.60 12.02
C GLU A 62 -5.73 9.32 12.80
N THR A 63 -5.15 8.23 12.31
CA THR A 63 -5.11 6.94 13.02
C THR A 63 -3.87 6.90 13.91
N GLU A 64 -4.00 6.25 15.07
CA GLU A 64 -2.85 5.92 15.92
C GLU A 64 -2.19 4.61 15.47
N ASN A 65 -2.81 3.87 14.54
CA ASN A 65 -2.26 2.64 14.00
C ASN A 65 -0.97 2.91 13.23
N SER A 66 0.09 2.23 13.62
CA SER A 66 1.42 2.32 13.05
C SER A 66 2.10 0.96 13.08
N TYR A 67 3.29 0.86 12.48
CA TYR A 67 4.08 -0.35 12.56
C TYR A 67 4.48 -0.68 14.02
N GLU A 68 4.78 0.33 14.83
CA GLU A 68 5.20 0.18 16.22
C GLU A 68 4.04 0.05 17.22
N SER A 69 2.85 0.55 16.87
CA SER A 69 1.66 0.51 17.72
C SER A 69 0.43 0.14 16.89
N GLN A 70 0.07 -1.14 16.93
CA GLN A 70 -1.04 -1.67 16.14
C GLN A 70 -2.36 -1.68 16.92
N GLN A 71 -3.46 -1.42 16.22
CA GLN A 71 -4.83 -1.46 16.73
C GLN A 71 -5.66 -2.52 16.00
N TYR A 72 -6.66 -3.12 16.65
CA TYR A 72 -7.54 -4.10 15.98
C TYR A 72 -8.22 -3.52 14.73
N GLY A 73 -8.14 -4.25 13.62
CA GLY A 73 -8.71 -3.82 12.33
C GLY A 73 -7.88 -4.29 11.14
N ILE A 74 -7.94 -3.54 10.04
CA ILE A 74 -7.06 -3.74 8.87
C ILE A 74 -5.68 -3.19 9.23
N ILE A 75 -4.65 -4.04 9.14
CA ILE A 75 -3.29 -3.71 9.60
C ILE A 75 -2.35 -3.36 8.45
N HIS A 76 -2.35 -4.17 7.40
CA HIS A 76 -1.41 -4.05 6.29
C HIS A 76 -2.06 -4.49 4.97
N LEU A 77 -1.35 -4.23 3.86
CA LEU A 77 -1.60 -4.82 2.55
C LEU A 77 -0.37 -5.61 2.13
N ALA A 78 -0.56 -6.80 1.57
CA ALA A 78 0.54 -7.60 1.04
C ALA A 78 0.50 -7.65 -0.48
N PHE A 79 1.63 -7.40 -1.13
CA PHE A 79 1.81 -7.48 -2.58
C PHE A 79 2.72 -8.66 -2.92
N SER A 80 2.19 -9.59 -3.72
CA SER A 80 2.96 -10.74 -4.17
C SER A 80 3.87 -10.36 -5.33
N VAL A 81 5.11 -10.86 -5.29
CA VAL A 81 6.08 -10.82 -6.38
C VAL A 81 6.55 -12.23 -6.74
N ASP A 82 7.17 -12.39 -7.90
CA ASP A 82 7.46 -13.70 -8.49
C ASP A 82 8.41 -14.58 -7.67
N ASN A 83 9.35 -13.99 -6.93
CA ASN A 83 10.40 -14.70 -6.21
C ASN A 83 11.08 -13.82 -5.16
N LYS A 84 11.94 -14.47 -4.35
CA LYS A 84 12.70 -13.84 -3.27
C LYS A 84 13.59 -12.70 -3.75
N GLN A 85 14.22 -12.86 -4.91
CA GLN A 85 15.09 -11.84 -5.49
C GLN A 85 14.31 -10.56 -5.83
N LYS A 86 13.05 -10.69 -6.27
CA LYS A 86 12.17 -9.53 -6.48
C LYS A 86 11.79 -8.81 -5.19
N VAL A 87 11.63 -9.55 -4.09
CA VAL A 87 11.45 -8.94 -2.76
C VAL A 87 12.68 -8.10 -2.42
N ASP A 88 13.88 -8.66 -2.55
CA ASP A 88 15.14 -7.96 -2.26
C ASP A 88 15.32 -6.71 -3.14
N GLU A 89 15.16 -6.86 -4.45
CA GLU A 89 15.32 -5.78 -5.43
C GLU A 89 14.38 -4.61 -5.15
N LEU A 90 13.08 -4.89 -4.98
CA LEU A 90 12.08 -3.85 -4.75
C LEU A 90 12.28 -3.15 -3.41
N THR A 91 12.68 -3.91 -2.38
CA THR A 91 12.99 -3.36 -1.06
C THR A 91 14.17 -2.39 -1.12
N GLU A 92 15.26 -2.75 -1.82
CA GLU A 92 16.41 -1.86 -1.98
C GLU A 92 16.10 -0.63 -2.83
N ILE A 93 15.26 -0.75 -3.86
CA ILE A 93 14.78 0.40 -4.64
C ILE A 93 14.02 1.37 -3.74
N LEU A 94 13.06 0.86 -2.97
CA LEU A 94 12.27 1.67 -2.03
C LEU A 94 13.15 2.32 -0.96
N ARG A 95 14.12 1.59 -0.40
CA ARG A 95 15.08 2.13 0.57
C ARG A 95 15.89 3.28 -0.03
N LYS A 96 16.44 3.10 -1.24
CA LYS A 96 17.23 4.13 -1.93
C LYS A 96 16.41 5.37 -2.26
N ASP A 97 15.14 5.18 -2.59
CA ASP A 97 14.20 6.27 -2.87
C ASP A 97 13.64 6.92 -1.58
N GLY A 98 14.10 6.49 -0.40
CA GLY A 98 13.86 7.15 0.89
C GLY A 98 12.67 6.61 1.68
N TYR A 99 12.07 5.49 1.28
CA TYR A 99 11.00 4.85 2.04
C TYR A 99 11.55 4.02 3.20
N LYS A 100 10.82 4.01 4.32
CA LYS A 100 11.22 3.26 5.51
C LYS A 100 11.00 1.76 5.28
N VAL A 101 12.09 1.00 5.38
CA VAL A 101 12.03 -0.46 5.53
C VAL A 101 11.79 -0.74 7.02
N ALA A 102 10.57 -1.16 7.36
CA ALA A 102 10.16 -1.46 8.73
C ALA A 102 10.57 -2.88 9.15
N GLY A 103 10.67 -3.80 8.19
CA GLY A 103 11.13 -5.17 8.37
C GLY A 103 12.00 -5.61 7.20
N GLU A 104 13.21 -6.05 7.49
CA GLU A 104 14.16 -6.53 6.48
C GLU A 104 13.67 -7.82 5.79
N PRO A 105 14.11 -8.09 4.54
CA PRO A 105 13.84 -9.33 3.85
C PRO A 105 14.16 -10.57 4.68
N ARG A 106 13.17 -11.42 4.93
CA ARG A 106 13.31 -12.62 5.77
C ARG A 106 12.28 -13.68 5.41
N THR A 107 12.56 -14.93 5.78
CA THR A 107 11.54 -15.98 5.79
C THR A 107 10.73 -15.90 7.09
N THR A 108 9.41 -15.87 6.99
CA THR A 108 8.47 -15.86 8.12
C THR A 108 8.22 -17.27 8.66
N GLY A 109 7.60 -17.35 9.85
CA GLY A 109 7.26 -18.63 10.48
C GLY A 109 6.18 -19.43 9.73
N ASP A 110 5.37 -18.76 8.91
CA ASP A 110 4.34 -19.35 8.05
C ASP A 110 4.82 -19.58 6.60
N GLY A 111 6.10 -19.35 6.31
CA GLY A 111 6.78 -19.83 5.10
C GLY A 111 6.89 -18.83 3.95
N TYR A 112 6.40 -17.60 4.09
CA TYR A 112 6.64 -16.54 3.12
C TYR A 112 8.08 -16.05 3.20
N TYR A 113 8.61 -15.60 2.08
CA TYR A 113 9.75 -14.69 2.07
C TYR A 113 9.25 -13.29 1.81
N GLU A 114 9.47 -12.38 2.76
CA GLU A 114 8.88 -11.04 2.74
C GLU A 114 9.85 -9.96 3.19
N SER A 115 9.55 -8.73 2.81
CA SER A 115 9.99 -7.52 3.50
C SER A 115 8.79 -6.64 3.88
N VAL A 116 8.99 -5.71 4.80
CA VAL A 116 7.94 -4.77 5.23
C VAL A 116 8.43 -3.34 5.00
N ILE A 117 7.64 -2.56 4.27
CA ILE A 117 7.89 -1.16 3.96
C ILE A 117 6.73 -0.29 4.42
N LEU A 118 7.00 1.00 4.62
CA LEU A 118 5.97 2.01 4.85
C LEU A 118 5.74 2.83 3.58
N ASP A 119 4.49 2.94 3.17
CA ASP A 119 4.09 3.80 2.04
C ASP A 119 4.25 5.30 2.40
N PRO A 120 3.97 6.25 1.48
CA PRO A 120 4.09 7.68 1.75
C PRO A 120 3.29 8.23 2.94
N GLU A 121 2.27 7.48 3.40
CA GLU A 121 1.35 7.83 4.48
C GLU A 121 1.58 7.00 5.75
N ASN A 122 2.65 6.18 5.75
CA ASN A 122 3.01 5.21 6.79
C ASN A 122 2.09 3.99 6.91
N ASN A 123 1.30 3.68 5.88
CA ASN A 123 0.60 2.40 5.81
C ASN A 123 1.61 1.26 5.69
N ILE A 124 1.34 0.15 6.36
CA ILE A 124 2.21 -1.02 6.37
C ILE A 124 1.96 -1.82 5.10
N ILE A 125 3.02 -2.04 4.33
CA ILE A 125 2.99 -2.82 3.10
C ILE A 125 3.99 -3.97 3.21
N GLU A 126 3.53 -5.19 2.98
CA GLU A 126 4.37 -6.37 2.85
C GLU A 126 4.63 -6.65 1.37
N ILE A 127 5.89 -6.95 1.02
CA ILE A 127 6.27 -7.44 -0.31
C ILE A 127 6.62 -8.91 -0.12
N VAL A 128 5.82 -9.81 -0.68
CA VAL A 128 5.86 -11.24 -0.35
C VAL A 128 6.13 -12.11 -1.57
N SER A 129 6.79 -13.25 -1.36
CA SER A 129 6.89 -14.35 -2.31
C SER A 129 6.72 -15.68 -1.56
N GLN A 130 6.09 -16.65 -2.20
CA GLN A 130 5.98 -18.04 -1.71
C GLN A 130 6.94 -18.95 -2.47
#